data_AF-A0A7X6GDT2-F1
#
_entry.id   AF-A0A7X6GDT2-F1
#
_cell.length_a   1.000
_cell.length_b   1.000
_cell.length_c   1.000
_cell.angle_alpha   90.00
_cell.angle_beta   90.00
_cell.angle_gamma   90.00
#
_symmetry.space_group_name_H-M   'P 1'
#
loop_
_entity.id
_entity.type
_entity.pdbx_description
1 polymer ?
#
loop_
_entity_poly.entity_id
_entity_poly.type
_entity_poly.pdbx_seq_one_letter_code
_entity_poly.pdbx_strand_id
1 'polypeptide(L)' 'MKSLPEEPEKPLRDDCCGGGSCCPCIWDVYYEKLDKWKEAKREFEEQNNSQPSTNIESKD' A
#
# COMPACT_ATOMS: atom_id res chain seq x y z
N MET A 1 -9.06 -10.26 11.93
CA MET A 1 -8.30 -8.99 11.93
C MET A 1 -7.71 -8.86 10.53
N LYS A 2 -8.20 -7.93 9.71
CA LYS A 2 -7.67 -7.75 8.35
C LYS A 2 -6.44 -6.86 8.48
N SER A 3 -5.26 -7.44 8.39
CA SER A 3 -3.99 -6.71 8.43
C SER A 3 -3.70 -6.13 7.05
N LEU A 4 -3.23 -4.88 7.03
CA LEU A 4 -2.82 -4.22 5.79
C LEU A 4 -1.61 -4.95 5.19
N PRO A 5 -1.60 -5.29 3.87
CA PRO A 5 -0.40 -5.81 3.23
C PRO A 5 0.73 -4.77 3.24
N GLU A 6 1.96 -5.23 3.12
CA GLU A 6 3.13 -4.34 3.03
C GLU A 6 3.11 -3.52 1.74
N GLU A 7 3.61 -2.28 1.83
CA GLU A 7 3.73 -1.41 0.66
C GLU A 7 4.74 -2.03 -0.32
N PRO A 8 4.39 -2.16 -1.62
CA PRO A 8 5.32 -2.73 -2.58
C PRO A 8 6.54 -1.84 -2.73
N GLU A 9 7.71 -2.46 -2.79
CA GLU A 9 8.97 -1.76 -3.02
C GLU A 9 9.09 -1.31 -4.47
N LYS A 10 9.55 -0.07 -4.66
CA LYS A 10 9.83 0.47 -6.00
C LYS A 10 11.00 -0.29 -6.63
N PRO A 11 10.86 -0.77 -7.87
CA PRO A 11 11.96 -1.45 -8.55
C PRO A 11 13.12 -0.49 -8.80
N LEU A 12 14.34 -1.03 -8.77
CA LEU A 12 15.53 -0.27 -9.08
C LEU A 12 15.64 -0.04 -10.59
N ARG A 13 16.50 0.91 -10.95
CA ARG A 13 16.86 1.18 -12.35
C ARG A 13 17.48 -0.06 -13.00
N ASP A 14 18.23 -0.85 -12.23
CA ASP A 14 18.91 -2.06 -12.69
C ASP A 14 17.97 -3.28 -12.80
N ASP A 15 16.84 -3.28 -12.08
CA ASP A 15 15.77 -4.28 -12.25
C ASP A 15 14.97 -4.03 -13.54
N CYS A 16 15.06 -2.80 -14.06
CA CYS A 16 14.49 -2.47 -15.35
C CYS A 16 15.44 -2.93 -16.46
N CYS A 17 14.97 -3.88 -17.24
CA CYS A 17 15.54 -4.34 -18.51
C CYS A 17 15.88 -3.20 -19.51
N GLY A 18 15.44 -1.96 -19.25
CA GLY A 18 15.93 -0.72 -19.86
C GLY A 18 15.48 -0.48 -21.30
N GLY A 19 15.11 -1.52 -22.04
CA GLY A 19 14.80 -1.47 -23.47
C GLY A 19 13.35 -1.82 -23.84
N GLY A 20 12.43 -1.93 -22.86
CA GLY A 20 11.04 -2.32 -23.14
C GLY A 20 10.86 -3.70 -23.80
N SER A 21 11.93 -4.51 -23.84
CA SER A 21 11.92 -5.84 -24.46
C SER A 21 11.44 -6.95 -23.51
N CYS A 22 11.33 -6.63 -22.23
CA CYS A 22 10.89 -7.57 -21.20
C CYS A 22 9.41 -7.34 -20.88
N CYS A 23 8.57 -8.33 -21.19
CA CYS A 23 7.14 -8.35 -20.87
C CYS A 23 6.84 -9.50 -19.90
N PRO A 24 6.23 -9.25 -18.73
CA PRO A 24 5.75 -7.95 -18.24
C PRO A 24 6.89 -7.01 -17.79
N CYS A 25 6.70 -5.69 -17.94
CA CYS A 25 7.64 -4.70 -17.42
C CYS A 25 7.60 -4.74 -15.88
N ILE A 26 8.77 -4.61 -15.23
CA ILE A 26 8.82 -4.60 -13.76
C ILE A 26 7.99 -3.46 -13.15
N TRP A 27 7.89 -2.34 -13.89
CA TRP A 27 7.05 -1.21 -13.50
C TRP A 27 5.56 -1.54 -13.56
N ASP A 28 5.12 -2.32 -14.54
CA ASP A 28 3.71 -2.74 -14.65
C ASP A 28 3.33 -3.59 -13.43
N VAL A 29 4.16 -4.57 -13.10
CA VAL A 29 3.98 -5.43 -11.92
C VAL A 29 3.98 -4.61 -10.63
N TYR A 30 4.86 -3.62 -10.52
CA TYR A 30 4.90 -2.72 -9.38
C TYR A 30 3.61 -1.91 -9.24
N TYR A 31 3.12 -1.28 -10.32
CA TYR A 31 1.90 -0.47 -10.26
C TYR A 31 0.66 -1.30 -9.95
N GLU A 32 0.55 -2.52 -10.50
CA GLU A 32 -0.54 -3.43 -10.15
C GLU A 32 -0.56 -3.78 -8.65
N LYS A 33 0.61 -4.04 -8.06
CA LYS A 33 0.73 -4.29 -6.62
C LYS A 33 0.41 -3.04 -5.82
N LEU A 34 0.88 -1.87 -6.28
CA LEU A 34 0.68 -0.59 -5.61
C LEU A 34 -0.80 -0.22 -5.55
N ASP A 35 -1.56 -0.45 -6.62
CA ASP A 35 -2.98 -0.15 -6.64
C ASP A 35 -3.78 -1.07 -5.72
N LYS A 36 -3.45 -2.37 -5.68
CA LYS A 36 -4.03 -3.31 -4.69
C LYS A 36 -3.73 -2.89 -3.26
N TRP A 37 -2.50 -2.43 -3.00
CA TRP A 37 -2.12 -1.95 -1.67
C TRP A 37 -2.87 -0.67 -1.28
N LYS A 38 -3.00 0.31 -2.18
CA LYS A 38 -3.78 1.54 -1.94
C LYS A 38 -5.23 1.25 -1.63
N GLU A 39 -5.84 0.31 -2.36
CA GLU A 39 -7.22 -0.11 -2.13
C GLU A 39 -7.36 -0.74 -0.74
N ALA A 40 -6.49 -1.69 -0.41
CA ALA A 40 -6.47 -2.30 0.91
C ALA A 40 -6.22 -1.27 2.03
N LYS A 41 -5.39 -0.26 1.76
CA LYS A 41 -5.08 0.84 2.70
C LYS A 41 -6.29 1.71 2.96
N ARG A 42 -7.03 2.07 1.90
CA ARG A 42 -8.28 2.80 2.05
C ARG A 42 -9.30 2.00 2.85
N GLU A 43 -9.52 0.72 2.53
CA GLU A 43 -10.43 -0.15 3.30
C GLU A 43 -10.03 -0.23 4.77
N PHE A 44 -8.73 -0.35 5.06
CA PHE A 44 -8.21 -0.43 6.42
C PHE A 44 -8.39 0.89 7.18
N GLU A 45 -8.09 2.02 6.54
CA GLU A 45 -8.29 3.35 7.11
C GLU A 45 -9.77 3.64 7.36
N GLU A 46 -10.68 3.27 6.45
CA GLU A 46 -12.13 3.43 6.65
C GLU A 46 -12.66 2.60 7.84
N GLN A 47 -12.17 1.37 7.98
CA GLN A 47 -12.50 0.49 9.12
C GLN A 47 -11.89 1.00 10.43
N ASN A 48 -10.68 1.55 10.40
CA ASN A 48 -9.97 2.02 11.60
C ASN A 48 -10.39 3.44 12.01
N ASN A 49 -10.76 4.31 11.07
CA ASN A 49 -11.27 5.67 11.31
C ASN A 49 -12.72 5.66 11.83
N SER A 50 -13.37 4.50 11.85
CA SER A 50 -14.62 4.27 12.58
C SER A 50 -14.39 3.96 14.07
N GLN A 51 -13.16 4.06 14.58
CA GLN A 51 -12.89 4.05 16.02
C GLN A 51 -13.02 5.48 16.57
N PRO A 52 -14.03 5.80 17.39
CA PRO A 52 -14.06 7.04 18.13
C PRO A 52 -12.82 7.06 19.04
N SER A 53 -11.88 7.95 18.75
CA SER A 53 -10.81 8.29 19.69
C SER A 53 -11.43 9.09 20.86
N THR A 54 -12.19 8.40 21.71
CA THR A 54 -12.55 8.92 23.04
C THR A 54 -11.44 8.51 23.99
N ASN A 55 -10.32 9.25 23.93
CA ASN A 55 -9.55 9.50 25.14
C ASN A 55 -9.93 10.90 25.64
N ILE A 56 -11.16 10.99 26.16
CA ILE A 56 -11.50 11.98 27.18
C ILE A 56 -11.28 11.26 28.50
N GLU A 57 -10.26 11.65 29.26
CA GLU A 57 -10.46 12.23 30.59
C GLU A 57 -9.10 12.57 31.22
N SER A 58 -8.79 13.88 31.24
CA SER A 58 -7.98 14.47 32.30
C SER A 58 -8.84 14.53 33.56
N LYS A 59 -8.41 13.83 34.61
CA LYS A 59 -8.86 13.98 36.00
C LYS A 59 -7.85 13.18 36.84
N ASP A 60 -7.05 13.72 37.76
CA ASP A 60 -7.19 14.84 38.70
C ASP A 60 -5.81 15.48 38.94
#